data_AF-A0A7Y9NNY7-F1
#
_entry.id   AF-A0A7Y9NNY7-F1
#
_cell.length_a   1.000
_cell.length_b   1.000
_cell.length_c   1.000
_cell.angle_alpha   90.00
_cell.angle_beta   90.00
_cell.angle_gamma   90.00
#
_symmetry.space_group_name_H-M   'P 1'
#
loop_
_entity.id
_entity.type
_entity.pdbx_description
1 polymer ?
#
loop_
_entity_poly.entity_id
_entity_poly.type
_entity_poly.pdbx_seq_one_letter_code
_entity_poly.pdbx_strand_id
1 'polypeptide(L)'
;MLEGEYLYEVEGKISGYDGRCCQGGVAHTFVNVSDRPSRQLVLLLPAMDAMKFFAGLGEIRKAGRPEQSMLNAYGAEWGVEFLGPPIKATA
;
A
#
# COMPACT_ATOMS: atom_id res chain seq x y z
N MET A 1 -12.31 -2.70 -7.34
CA MET A 1 -11.90 -4.11 -7.23
C MET A 1 -11.96 -4.74 -8.61
N LEU A 2 -10.97 -5.55 -8.99
CA LEU A 2 -11.04 -6.33 -10.23
C LEU A 2 -11.35 -7.81 -9.92
N GLU A 3 -10.76 -8.35 -8.87
CA GLU A 3 -10.92 -9.76 -8.47
C GLU A 3 -10.53 -9.96 -6.99
N GLY A 4 -11.26 -10.84 -6.29
CA GLY A 4 -11.00 -11.18 -4.89
C GLY A 4 -11.52 -10.15 -3.88
N GLU A 5 -11.03 -10.24 -2.65
CA GLU A 5 -11.49 -9.45 -1.51
C GLU A 5 -10.31 -8.82 -0.75
N TYR A 6 -10.49 -7.58 -0.30
CA TYR A 6 -9.49 -6.85 0.46
C TYR A 6 -10.16 -6.12 1.63
N LEU A 7 -9.47 -6.10 2.77
CA LEU A 7 -9.72 -5.14 3.83
C LEU A 7 -8.83 -3.92 3.62
N TYR A 8 -9.35 -2.74 3.94
CA TYR A 8 -8.53 -1.54 4.05
C TYR A 8 -8.68 -0.97 5.44
N GLU A 9 -7.61 -0.31 5.89
CA GLU A 9 -7.64 0.59 7.03
C GLU A 9 -7.39 2.00 6.51
N VAL A 10 -8.25 2.94 6.90
CA VAL A 10 -8.11 4.36 6.61
C VAL A 10 -8.42 5.11 7.90
N GLU A 11 -7.48 5.93 8.37
CA GLU A 11 -7.63 6.64 9.66
C GLU A 11 -7.99 5.71 10.84
N GLY A 12 -7.41 4.51 10.87
CA GLY A 12 -7.66 3.50 11.92
C GLY A 12 -8.99 2.75 11.81
N LYS A 13 -9.79 2.99 10.76
CA LYS A 13 -11.07 2.29 10.54
C LYS A 13 -10.91 1.20 9.48
N ILE A 14 -11.25 -0.04 9.86
CA ILE A 14 -11.17 -1.20 8.99
C ILE A 14 -12.52 -1.46 8.29
N SER A 15 -12.49 -1.68 6.98
CA SER A 15 -13.67 -2.04 6.19
C SER A 15 -13.31 -2.77 4.89
N GLY A 16 -14.27 -3.51 4.30
CA GLY A 16 -14.13 -4.10 2.96
C GLY A 16 -14.16 -3.04 1.85
N TYR A 17 -13.72 -3.36 0.64
CA TYR A 17 -13.67 -2.39 -0.49
C TYR A 17 -15.07 -1.90 -0.93
N ASP A 18 -15.23 -0.59 -1.03
CA ASP A 18 -16.46 0.09 -1.52
C ASP A 18 -16.17 1.21 -2.55
N GLY A 19 -14.99 1.24 -3.16
CA GLY A 19 -14.61 2.29 -4.12
C GLY A 19 -13.94 3.52 -3.53
N ARG A 20 -13.33 3.41 -2.34
CA ARG A 20 -12.69 4.51 -1.61
C ARG A 20 -11.66 5.30 -2.42
N CYS A 21 -11.64 6.60 -2.14
CA CYS A 21 -10.55 7.52 -2.46
C CYS A 21 -9.86 7.90 -1.14
N CYS A 22 -8.55 7.66 -1.02
CA CYS A 22 -7.76 8.09 0.13
C CYS A 22 -7.15 9.45 -0.19
N GLN A 23 -7.47 10.47 0.60
CA GLN A 23 -6.90 11.81 0.41
C GLN A 23 -5.42 11.82 0.79
N GLY A 24 -4.64 12.72 0.16
CA GLY A 24 -3.24 12.92 0.52
C GLY A 24 -3.08 13.29 2.00
N GLY A 25 -2.06 12.71 2.65
CA GLY A 25 -1.82 12.88 4.08
C GLY A 25 -2.63 11.97 5.00
N VAL A 26 -3.62 11.24 4.47
CA VAL A 26 -4.39 10.26 5.25
C VAL A 26 -3.65 8.92 5.28
N ALA A 27 -3.35 8.42 6.48
CA ALA A 27 -2.79 7.09 6.68
C ALA A 27 -3.77 6.03 6.18
N HIS A 28 -3.29 5.15 5.29
CA HIS A 28 -4.09 4.06 4.74
C HIS A 28 -3.24 2.84 4.40
N THR A 29 -3.87 1.67 4.45
CA THR A 29 -3.27 0.39 4.01
C THR A 29 -4.36 -0.58 3.56
N PHE A 30 -3.96 -1.69 2.93
CA PHE A 30 -4.87 -2.76 2.52
C PHE A 30 -4.20 -4.13 2.62
N VAL A 31 -5.02 -5.17 2.78
CA VAL A 31 -4.58 -6.56 2.79
C VAL A 31 -5.54 -7.42 1.99
N ASN A 32 -5.00 -8.33 1.16
CA ASN A 32 -5.79 -9.36 0.49
C ASN A 32 -6.24 -10.38 1.55
N VAL A 33 -7.55 -10.62 1.64
CA VAL A 33 -8.12 -11.60 2.59
C VAL A 33 -8.66 -12.85 1.89
N SER A 34 -8.55 -12.93 0.57
CA SER A 34 -8.86 -14.15 -0.18
C SER A 34 -7.80 -15.23 0.01
N ASP A 35 -8.20 -16.48 -0.20
CA ASP A 35 -7.35 -17.68 -0.19
C ASP A 35 -6.49 -17.86 -1.46
N ARG A 36 -6.58 -16.89 -2.37
CA ARG A 36 -5.95 -16.89 -3.68
C ARG A 36 -5.44 -15.49 -4.04
N PRO A 37 -4.55 -15.37 -5.04
CA PRO A 37 -4.16 -14.07 -5.58
C PRO A 37 -5.39 -13.27 -6.04
N SER A 38 -5.42 -12.00 -5.65
CA SER A 38 -6.50 -11.05 -5.93
C SER A 38 -5.98 -9.86 -6.72
N ARG A 39 -6.85 -9.11 -7.41
CA ARG A 39 -6.46 -7.99 -8.27
C ARG A 39 -7.29 -6.75 -7.96
N GLN A 40 -6.62 -5.63 -7.78
CA GLN A 40 -7.25 -4.31 -7.63
C GLN A 40 -6.59 -3.29 -8.56
N LEU A 41 -7.34 -2.26 -8.93
CA LEU A 41 -6.83 -1.10 -9.65
C LEU A 41 -6.59 0.01 -8.62
N VAL A 42 -5.37 0.51 -8.54
CA VAL A 42 -4.99 1.65 -7.71
C VAL A 42 -4.68 2.83 -8.63
N LEU A 43 -5.28 3.98 -8.35
CA LEU A 43 -5.00 5.24 -9.05
C LEU A 43 -4.22 6.16 -8.10
N LEU A 44 -3.03 6.59 -8.53
CA LEU A 44 -2.18 7.51 -7.78
C LEU A 44 -2.34 8.91 -8.38
N LEU A 45 -2.89 9.85 -7.58
CA LEU A 45 -3.21 11.21 -8.01
C LEU A 45 -2.70 12.24 -6.96
N PRO A 46 -1.99 13.31 -7.35
CA PRO A 46 -1.47 13.55 -8.70
C PRO A 46 -0.50 12.45 -9.15
N ALA A 47 -0.30 12.33 -10.47
CA ALA A 47 0.49 11.26 -11.03
C ALA A 47 1.95 11.31 -10.53
N MET A 48 2.51 10.15 -10.25
CA MET A 48 3.94 9.92 -10.05
C MET A 48 4.44 8.92 -11.10
N ASP A 49 5.75 8.80 -11.27
CA ASP A 49 6.33 7.69 -12.05
C ASP A 49 6.21 6.37 -11.24
N ALA A 50 5.03 5.76 -11.33
CA ALA A 50 4.70 4.54 -10.60
C ALA A 50 5.62 3.37 -10.99
N MET A 51 6.08 3.31 -12.25
CA MET A 51 6.97 2.25 -12.71
C MET A 51 8.33 2.35 -12.03
N LYS A 52 8.95 3.53 -12.01
CA LYS A 52 10.22 3.76 -11.31
C LYS A 52 10.04 3.54 -9.80
N PHE A 53 8.92 3.99 -9.22
CA PHE A 53 8.61 3.80 -7.80
C PHE A 53 8.51 2.32 -7.39
N PHE A 54 7.70 1.52 -8.09
CA PHE A 54 7.51 0.11 -7.74
C PHE A 54 8.72 -0.75 -8.11
N ALA A 55 9.46 -0.43 -9.16
CA ALA A 55 10.70 -1.12 -9.50
C ALA A 55 11.77 -0.93 -8.40
N GLY A 56 11.97 0.30 -7.93
CA GLY A 56 12.92 0.60 -6.84
C GLY A 56 12.53 -0.06 -5.51
N LEU A 57 11.23 -0.07 -5.16
CA LEU A 57 10.75 -0.85 -4.01
C LEU A 57 11.02 -2.35 -4.16
N GLY A 58 10.91 -2.88 -5.37
CA GLY A 58 11.25 -4.25 -5.70
C GLY A 58 12.71 -4.59 -5.36
N GLU A 59 13.65 -3.71 -5.72
CA GLU A 59 15.08 -3.88 -5.41
C GLU A 59 15.33 -3.85 -3.89
N ILE A 60 14.71 -2.92 -3.16
CA ILE A 60 14.81 -2.83 -1.69
C ILE A 60 14.33 -4.13 -1.05
N ARG A 61 13.23 -4.72 -1.54
CA ARG A 61 12.66 -5.96 -1.01
C ARG A 61 13.48 -7.21 -1.34
N LYS A 62 14.33 -7.21 -2.37
CA LYS A 62 15.18 -8.38 -2.69
C LYS A 62 16.13 -8.74 -1.55
N ALA A 63 16.53 -7.77 -0.72
CA ALA A 63 17.36 -7.99 0.45
C ALA A 63 16.59 -8.56 1.67
N GLY A 64 15.30 -8.87 1.52
CA GLY A 64 14.44 -9.39 2.59
C GLY A 64 13.44 -8.35 3.08
N ARG A 65 13.09 -8.41 4.37
CA ARG A 65 12.23 -7.40 4.99
C ARG A 65 13.05 -6.12 5.20
N PRO A 66 12.72 -5.00 4.54
CA PRO A 66 13.47 -3.77 4.71
C PRO A 66 13.19 -3.13 6.07
N GLU A 67 14.20 -2.46 6.60
CA GLU A 67 14.07 -1.57 7.75
C GLU A 67 13.19 -0.36 7.40
N GLN A 68 12.43 0.13 8.37
CA GLN A 68 11.52 1.27 8.16
C GLN A 68 12.28 2.54 7.73
N SER A 69 13.47 2.77 8.28
CA SER A 69 14.32 3.90 7.91
C SER A 69 14.75 3.86 6.44
N MET A 70 15.03 2.67 5.89
CA MET A 70 15.35 2.48 4.48
C MET A 70 14.14 2.77 3.59
N LEU A 71 12.96 2.29 3.98
CA LEU A 71 11.71 2.57 3.27
C LEU A 71 11.40 4.07 3.24
N ASN A 72 11.53 4.77 4.37
CA ASN A 72 11.25 6.20 4.45
C ASN A 72 12.32 7.05 3.73
N ALA A 73 13.59 6.64 3.75
CA ALA A 73 14.62 7.29 2.95
C ALA A 73 14.32 7.20 1.44
N TYR A 74 13.82 6.04 0.98
CA TYR A 74 13.37 5.87 -0.40
C TYR A 74 12.09 6.66 -0.69
N GLY A 75 11.09 6.57 0.19
CA GLY A 75 9.79 7.21 0.04
C GLY A 75 9.84 8.74 -0.01
N ALA A 76 10.86 9.36 0.59
CA ALA A 76 11.03 10.81 0.60
C ALA A 76 11.08 11.45 -0.80
N GLU A 77 11.72 10.81 -1.80
CA GLU A 77 11.73 11.29 -3.20
C GLU A 77 10.32 11.36 -3.80
N TRP A 78 9.40 10.54 -3.28
CA TRP A 78 8.07 10.32 -3.82
C TRP A 78 6.96 10.99 -3.00
N GLY A 79 7.31 11.67 -1.90
CA GLY A 79 6.34 12.19 -0.95
C GLY A 79 5.55 11.09 -0.21
N VAL A 80 6.16 9.91 -0.03
CA VAL A 80 5.56 8.75 0.63
C VAL A 80 6.25 8.49 1.97
N GLU A 81 5.46 8.29 3.02
CA GLU A 81 5.92 7.82 4.33
C GLU A 81 5.35 6.42 4.61
N PHE A 82 6.22 5.48 4.98
CA PHE A 82 5.84 4.13 5.36
C PHE A 82 5.67 4.04 6.87
N LEU A 83 4.40 3.90 7.31
CA LEU A 83 4.03 3.92 8.73
C LEU A 83 4.21 2.55 9.41
N GLY A 84 3.71 1.48 8.78
CA GLY A 84 3.85 0.10 9.24
C GLY A 84 3.35 -0.20 10.69
N PRO A 85 3.27 -1.48 11.07
CA PRO A 85 3.18 -2.65 10.19
C PRO A 85 1.82 -2.67 9.43
N PRO A 86 1.69 -3.47 8.36
CA PRO A 86 0.40 -3.64 7.68
C PRO A 86 -0.65 -4.25 8.61
N ILE A 87 -1.92 -3.98 8.33
CA ILE A 87 -3.04 -4.69 8.97
C ILE A 87 -2.97 -6.19 8.71
N LYS A 88 -3.49 -6.97 9.67
CA LYS A 88 -3.61 -8.42 9.52
C LYS A 88 -4.87 -8.77 8.73
N ALA A 89 -4.83 -9.89 8.03
CA ALA A 89 -6.00 -10.43 7.32
C ALA A 89 -7.14 -10.89 8.26
N THR A 90 -6.86 -10.98 9.57
CA THR A 90 -7.85 -11.23 10.61
C THR A 90 -8.23 -9.90 11.27
N ALA A 91 -9.50 -9.49 11.12
CA ALA A 91 -10.09 -8.44 11.94
C ALA A 91 -10.23 -8.90 13.40
#